data_AF-A0A848TLB3-F1
#
_entry.id   AF-A0A848TLB3-F1
#
_cell.length_a   1.000
_cell.length_b   1.000
_cell.length_c   1.000
_cell.angle_alpha   90.00
_cell.angle_beta   90.00
_cell.angle_gamma   90.00
#
_symmetry.space_group_name_H-M   'P 1'
#
loop_
_entity.id
_entity.type
_entity.pdbx_description
1 polymer ?
#
loop_
_entity_poly.entity_id
_entity_poly.type
_entity_poly.pdbx_seq_one_letter_code
_entity_poly.pdbx_strand_id
1 'polypeptide(L)'
;MSGQLIGQLILWLIVVVVVIAIIYWVMQWLYRRSTKEIAFVRTGFLGEKVVIDGGAFVWPIIHDITPVNMNTLPLAVERTREQALITKDRMRVDVEAEFYVRVRSDKASVARAASTLGRRTLEAQNLHGLLSGKFESALRAVAAEMAMGEMHENRGAYVARVKEQAQEDLEKNGLELESVAIIDIDQTALEFFNPSNRFDAEGLTSLIKDIEERRKLRNDIEQDSMIRIRSRNLEAEKQVLEIERESEEARLSQERDVETRRAQQRAELARERAERETEAEAAQISSQEAIEKARISNQRSVAEARIASERAVRAREIARQKEIDAEEIAALEATETARILQERAVREARILNEQETEAKDIERRRTIDEAEISAREVTERARIQQEKALSEARITKERETQALEIDRQKSIRDAEIAANEANEKRRMAQDLLLAQTRIKGEEDIRQREIARQQALDEAEIAAREAVERMRILQDAQISEARIAEDRRVRELEIDRKQAIEAAEIAASEAVESARIAREKQIAATRIEADGETSSREIARNQAIDEARVAADEAVEQARIAQKRALEAERIAADQEV
;
A
#
# COMPACT_ATOMS: atom_id res chain seq x y z
N MET A 1 46.26 43.38 82.91
CA MET A 1 46.56 43.87 81.55
C MET A 1 45.75 45.14 81.31
N SER A 2 46.37 46.23 80.86
CA SER A 2 45.70 47.51 80.63
C SER A 2 44.65 47.39 79.51
N GLY A 3 43.53 48.11 79.62
CA GLY A 3 42.47 48.09 78.61
C GLY A 3 42.94 48.45 77.19
N GLN A 4 44.06 49.18 77.06
CA GLN A 4 44.72 49.46 75.78
C GLN A 4 45.31 48.21 75.10
N LEU A 5 45.94 47.30 75.85
CA LEU A 5 46.47 46.05 75.28
C LEU A 5 45.33 45.15 74.78
N ILE A 6 44.20 45.12 75.49
CA ILE A 6 43.01 44.37 75.09
C ILE A 6 42.38 45.00 73.84
N GLY A 7 42.27 46.33 73.78
CA GLY A 7 41.76 47.03 72.59
C GLY A 7 42.62 46.85 71.34
N GLN A 8 43.96 46.84 71.49
CA GLN A 8 44.89 46.63 70.38
C GLN A 8 44.86 45.18 69.87
N LEU A 9 44.71 44.20 70.76
CA LEU A 9 44.50 42.80 70.40
C LEU A 9 43.19 42.59 69.64
N ILE A 10 42.11 43.25 70.07
CA ILE A 10 40.80 43.19 69.39
C ILE A 10 40.88 43.84 67.99
N LEU A 11 41.57 44.97 67.85
CA LEU A 11 41.76 45.61 66.55
C LEU A 11 42.52 44.71 65.57
N TRP A 12 43.64 44.10 66.00
CA TRP A 12 44.38 43.16 65.18
C TRP A 12 43.55 41.92 64.82
N LEU A 13 42.75 41.41 65.75
CA LEU A 13 41.82 40.32 65.47
C LEU A 13 40.80 40.70 64.40
N ILE A 14 40.21 41.90 64.49
CA ILE A 14 39.25 42.39 63.48
C ILE A 14 39.93 42.53 62.12
N VAL A 15 41.15 43.10 62.07
CA VAL A 15 41.91 43.22 60.81
C VAL A 15 42.19 41.85 60.21
N VAL A 16 42.61 40.87 61.02
CA VAL A 16 42.85 39.50 60.56
C VAL A 16 41.56 38.88 60.01
N VAL A 17 40.43 39.04 60.69
CA VAL A 17 39.13 38.53 60.23
C VAL A 17 38.71 39.19 58.91
N VAL A 18 38.86 40.51 58.78
CA VAL A 18 38.54 41.24 57.54
C VAL A 18 39.44 40.78 56.38
N VAL A 19 40.74 40.61 56.62
CA VAL A 19 41.67 40.10 55.61
C VAL A 19 41.29 38.69 55.17
N ILE A 20 40.95 37.80 56.10
CA ILE A 20 40.49 36.44 55.78
C ILE A 20 39.19 36.50 54.97
N ALA A 21 38.25 37.39 55.32
CA ALA A 21 36.99 37.56 54.59
C ALA A 21 37.24 38.08 53.16
N ILE A 22 38.16 39.02 52.97
CA ILE A 22 38.55 39.52 51.64
C ILE A 22 39.22 38.40 50.83
N ILE A 23 40.16 37.66 51.42
CA ILE A 23 40.82 36.53 50.75
C ILE A 23 39.79 35.48 50.33
N TYR A 24 38.86 35.13 51.20
CA TYR A 24 37.78 34.19 50.90
C TYR A 24 36.89 34.70 49.76
N TRP A 25 36.49 35.98 49.79
CA TRP A 25 35.68 36.61 48.74
C TRP A 25 36.42 36.60 47.39
N VAL A 26 37.69 36.98 47.37
CA VAL A 26 38.54 36.95 46.17
C VAL A 26 38.74 35.52 45.67
N MET A 27 39.00 34.55 46.55
CA MET A 27 39.11 33.13 46.17
C MET A 27 37.82 32.60 45.53
N GLN A 28 36.67 32.93 46.11
CA GLN A 28 35.37 32.51 45.59
C GLN A 28 35.09 33.13 44.21
N TRP A 29 35.56 34.35 43.98
CA TRP A 29 35.44 35.02 42.69
C TRP A 29 36.38 34.45 41.62
N LEU A 30 37.63 34.11 42.00
CA LEU A 30 38.65 33.59 41.08
C LEU A 30 38.52 32.09 40.82
N TYR A 31 37.93 31.31 41.72
CA TYR A 31 37.86 29.85 41.58
C TYR A 31 36.64 29.41 40.78
N ARG A 32 36.85 28.91 39.56
CA ARG A 32 35.81 28.31 38.72
C ARG A 32 35.87 26.80 38.77
N ARG A 33 34.71 26.17 38.91
CA ARG A 33 34.52 24.71 38.99
C ARG A 33 33.89 24.20 37.70
N SER A 34 34.41 23.09 37.21
CA SER A 34 33.82 22.27 36.15
C SER A 34 32.83 21.29 36.79
N THR A 35 31.75 21.02 36.08
CA THR A 35 30.81 19.95 36.41
C THR A 35 31.10 18.75 35.50
N LYS A 36 30.54 17.57 35.82
CA LYS A 36 30.67 16.38 34.97
C LYS A 36 30.13 16.59 33.55
N GLU A 37 29.20 17.52 33.40
CA GLU A 37 28.53 17.87 32.15
C GLU A 37 29.32 18.90 31.33
N ILE A 38 30.15 19.73 31.97
CA ILE A 38 30.83 20.86 31.33
C ILE A 38 32.29 20.91 31.79
N ALA A 39 33.18 20.63 30.84
CA ALA A 39 34.61 20.92 30.97
C ALA A 39 34.89 22.36 30.54
N PHE A 40 36.01 22.93 30.97
CA PHE A 40 36.44 24.21 30.42
C PHE A 40 37.93 24.26 30.19
N VAL A 41 38.32 25.03 29.18
CA VAL A 41 39.71 25.33 28.88
C VAL A 41 39.96 26.78 29.25
N ARG A 42 40.93 26.98 30.15
CA ARG A 42 41.41 28.30 30.52
C ARG A 42 42.60 28.65 29.64
N THR A 43 42.51 29.73 28.88
CA THR A 43 43.59 30.26 28.04
C THR A 43 44.06 31.61 28.57
N GLY A 44 45.26 32.07 28.20
CA GLY A 44 45.82 33.35 28.62
C GLY A 44 47.18 33.23 29.31
N PHE A 45 47.42 34.04 30.34
CA PHE A 45 48.69 34.03 31.09
C PHE A 45 49.00 32.61 31.62
N LEU A 46 50.26 32.15 31.50
CA LEU A 46 50.71 30.76 31.76
C LEU A 46 50.20 29.69 30.76
N GLY A 47 49.59 30.07 29.64
CA GLY A 47 49.19 29.15 28.58
C GLY A 47 47.84 28.45 28.83
N GLU A 48 47.55 27.45 28.01
CA GLU A 48 46.30 26.70 28.09
C GLU A 48 46.29 25.70 29.26
N LYS A 49 45.16 25.61 29.95
CA LYS A 49 44.91 24.60 30.99
C LYS A 49 43.52 24.02 30.84
N VAL A 50 43.48 22.72 30.58
CA VAL A 50 42.24 21.93 30.49
C VAL A 50 41.83 21.44 31.87
N VAL A 51 40.57 21.66 32.24
CA VAL A 51 39.99 21.24 33.52
C VAL A 51 38.79 20.33 33.25
N ILE A 52 38.92 19.06 33.67
CA ILE A 52 37.88 18.03 33.63
C ILE A 52 37.65 17.61 35.09
N ASP A 53 36.41 17.65 35.55
CA ASP A 53 36.02 17.21 36.91
C ASP A 53 36.86 17.84 38.04
N GLY A 54 37.08 19.15 37.95
CA GLY A 54 37.89 19.89 38.92
C GLY A 54 37.62 21.38 38.89
N GLY A 55 38.52 22.16 39.48
CA GLY A 55 38.44 23.61 39.42
C GLY A 55 39.80 24.24 39.20
N ALA A 56 39.78 25.45 38.65
CA ALA A 56 40.98 26.24 38.42
C ALA A 56 40.75 27.70 38.80
N PHE A 57 41.82 28.35 39.24
CA PHE A 57 41.83 29.79 39.42
C PHE A 57 41.88 30.47 38.05
N VAL A 58 40.88 31.28 37.76
CA VAL A 58 40.73 32.08 36.55
C VAL A 58 40.75 33.53 36.98
N TRP A 59 41.62 34.30 36.35
CA TRP A 59 41.78 35.73 36.62
C TRP A 59 41.15 36.48 35.45
N PRO A 60 39.99 37.12 35.62
CA PRO A 60 39.18 37.63 34.50
C PRO A 60 39.90 38.62 33.57
N ILE A 61 40.96 39.28 34.06
CA ILE A 61 41.71 40.29 33.30
C ILE A 61 42.69 39.65 32.30
N ILE A 62 43.23 38.47 32.62
CA ILE A 62 44.35 37.84 31.87
C ILE A 62 44.06 36.42 31.40
N HIS A 63 42.89 35.86 31.76
CA HIS A 63 42.47 34.53 31.39
C HIS A 63 41.06 34.56 30.77
N ASP A 64 40.88 33.81 29.70
CA ASP A 64 39.57 33.52 29.11
C ASP A 64 39.16 32.07 29.40
N ILE A 65 37.84 31.83 29.42
CA ILE A 65 37.26 30.50 29.65
C ILE A 65 36.40 30.11 28.46
N THR A 66 36.78 29.00 27.84
CA THR A 66 35.96 28.34 26.82
C THR A 66 35.29 27.11 27.43
N PRO A 67 33.97 27.15 27.68
CA PRO A 67 33.23 25.96 28.13
C PRO A 67 33.07 24.96 26.98
N VAL A 68 33.10 23.68 27.32
CA VAL A 68 32.96 22.54 26.42
C VAL A 68 31.95 21.56 27.01
N ASN A 69 30.91 21.26 26.24
CA ASN A 69 29.90 20.28 26.64
C ASN A 69 30.47 18.85 26.58
N MET A 70 30.27 18.09 27.65
CA MET A 70 30.67 16.69 27.77
C MET A 70 29.49 15.71 27.60
N ASN A 71 28.26 16.21 27.57
CA ASN A 71 27.07 15.39 27.37
C ASN A 71 26.97 14.88 25.93
N THR A 72 26.27 13.75 25.77
CA THR A 72 25.92 13.21 24.47
C THR A 72 24.83 14.04 23.81
N LEU A 73 25.10 14.50 22.60
CA LEU A 73 24.18 15.27 21.78
C LEU A 73 23.69 14.40 20.61
N PRO A 74 22.37 14.22 20.45
CA PRO A 74 21.80 13.59 19.28
C PRO A 74 21.82 14.58 18.11
N LEU A 75 22.39 14.17 16.98
CA LEU A 75 22.42 14.92 15.73
C LEU A 75 21.70 14.08 14.67
N ALA A 76 20.45 14.44 14.37
CA ALA A 76 19.67 13.80 13.32
C ALA A 76 20.18 14.22 11.94
N VAL A 77 20.26 13.27 11.01
CA VAL A 77 20.63 13.47 9.61
C VAL A 77 19.62 12.69 8.77
N GLU A 78 18.88 13.43 7.96
CA GLU A 78 17.87 12.88 7.06
C GLU A 78 18.32 13.05 5.61
N ARG A 79 18.17 12.00 4.81
CA ARG A 79 18.46 11.96 3.37
C ARG A 79 17.28 11.31 2.66
N THR A 80 16.34 12.12 2.19
CA THR A 80 15.11 11.64 1.53
C THR A 80 14.94 12.22 0.13
N ARG A 81 14.14 11.56 -0.71
CA ARG A 81 13.68 12.06 -2.01
C ARG A 81 14.85 12.47 -2.91
N GLU A 82 14.94 13.73 -3.32
CA GLU A 82 16.00 14.27 -4.17
C GLU A 82 17.41 14.19 -3.53
N GLN A 83 17.49 14.14 -2.20
CA GLN A 83 18.75 14.04 -1.45
C GLN A 83 19.06 12.59 -1.00
N ALA A 84 18.25 11.62 -1.40
CA ALA A 84 18.42 10.21 -1.09
C ALA A 84 19.83 9.69 -1.40
N LEU A 85 20.23 8.65 -0.68
CA LEU A 85 21.50 7.97 -0.91
C LEU A 85 21.37 7.05 -2.13
N ILE A 86 22.45 6.92 -2.89
CA ILE A 86 22.51 5.97 -4.02
C ILE A 86 23.35 4.79 -3.59
N THR A 87 22.76 3.59 -3.67
CA THR A 87 23.40 2.33 -3.30
C THR A 87 24.28 1.76 -4.43
N LYS A 88 24.97 0.66 -4.14
CA LYS A 88 25.79 -0.07 -5.12
C LYS A 88 25.00 -0.52 -6.35
N ASP A 89 23.78 -0.98 -6.14
CA ASP A 89 22.81 -1.43 -7.15
C ASP A 89 22.04 -0.27 -7.83
N ARG A 90 22.49 0.97 -7.61
CA ARG A 90 21.92 2.20 -8.20
C ARG A 90 20.50 2.49 -7.77
N MET A 91 20.09 1.92 -6.64
CA MET A 91 18.82 2.24 -6.02
C MET A 91 18.94 3.52 -5.19
N ARG A 92 17.92 4.36 -5.26
CA ARG A 92 17.78 5.49 -4.35
C ARG A 92 17.10 5.02 -3.07
N VAL A 93 17.71 5.35 -1.94
CA VAL A 93 17.28 4.91 -0.62
C VAL A 93 17.19 6.12 0.29
N ASP A 94 16.02 6.27 0.88
CA ASP A 94 15.72 7.26 1.90
C ASP A 94 16.23 6.72 3.24
N VAL A 95 17.06 7.50 3.93
CA VAL A 95 17.67 7.12 5.21
C VAL A 95 17.50 8.23 6.23
N GLU A 96 17.00 7.85 7.40
CA GLU A 96 16.95 8.70 8.59
C GLU A 96 17.84 8.12 9.67
N ALA A 97 18.85 8.87 10.10
CA ALA A 97 19.83 8.41 11.09
C ALA A 97 20.11 9.47 12.16
N GLU A 98 20.35 9.01 13.38
CA GLU A 98 20.78 9.83 14.51
C GLU A 98 22.19 9.46 14.95
N PHE A 99 23.05 10.48 15.03
CA PHE A 99 24.43 10.36 15.48
C PHE A 99 24.52 10.89 16.91
N TYR A 100 24.91 10.03 17.84
CA TYR A 100 25.09 10.39 19.25
C TYR A 100 26.55 10.75 19.47
N VAL A 101 26.83 12.04 19.60
CA VAL A 101 28.19 12.60 19.61
C VAL A 101 28.48 13.22 20.96
N ARG A 102 29.70 13.01 21.48
CA ARG A 102 30.19 13.71 22.67
C ARG A 102 31.68 14.03 22.55
N VAL A 103 32.17 14.91 23.40
CA VAL A 103 33.61 15.17 23.52
C VAL A 103 34.25 14.04 24.32
N ARG A 104 35.38 13.52 23.84
CA ARG A 104 36.13 12.49 24.56
C ARG A 104 36.69 13.06 25.86
N SER A 105 36.58 12.33 26.95
CA SER A 105 36.98 12.77 28.31
C SER A 105 38.49 12.77 28.55
N ASP A 106 39.29 13.14 27.55
CA ASP A 106 40.73 13.30 27.65
C ASP A 106 41.14 14.76 27.43
N LYS A 107 42.28 15.16 27.99
CA LYS A 107 42.71 16.56 27.94
C LYS A 107 42.96 17.05 26.52
N ALA A 108 43.48 16.20 25.64
CA ALA A 108 43.82 16.60 24.28
C ALA A 108 42.56 16.84 23.43
N SER A 109 41.55 15.98 23.56
CA SER A 109 40.28 16.14 22.86
C SER A 109 39.48 17.32 23.38
N VAL A 110 39.44 17.57 24.69
CA VAL A 110 38.78 18.76 25.24
C VAL A 110 39.49 20.04 24.77
N ALA A 111 40.83 20.06 24.70
CA ALA A 111 41.57 21.19 24.13
C ALA A 111 41.21 21.43 22.66
N ARG A 112 41.22 20.37 21.82
CA ARG A 112 40.84 20.45 20.40
C ARG A 112 39.39 20.91 20.22
N ALA A 113 38.46 20.39 21.02
CA ALA A 113 37.06 20.77 20.97
C ALA A 113 36.88 22.23 21.39
N ALA A 114 37.59 22.71 22.42
CA ALA A 114 37.56 24.10 22.83
C ALA A 114 38.10 25.05 21.74
N SER A 115 39.14 24.66 21.02
CA SER A 115 39.73 25.50 19.96
C SER A 115 38.92 25.49 18.66
N THR A 116 38.33 24.35 18.28
CA THR A 116 37.63 24.18 17.00
C THR A 116 36.14 24.52 17.08
N LEU A 117 35.48 24.11 18.17
CA LEU A 117 34.02 24.23 18.36
C LEU A 117 33.70 25.29 19.42
N GLY A 118 34.51 25.35 20.48
CA GLY A 118 34.33 26.27 21.60
C GLY A 118 32.93 26.19 22.20
N ARG A 119 32.28 27.35 22.37
CA ARG A 119 30.92 27.44 22.93
C ARG A 119 29.84 26.74 22.11
N ARG A 120 30.10 26.46 20.82
CA ARG A 120 29.15 25.78 19.92
C ARG A 120 28.87 24.34 20.35
N THR A 121 29.74 23.76 21.18
CA THR A 121 29.49 22.43 21.80
C THR A 121 28.29 22.43 22.74
N LEU A 122 27.88 23.60 23.26
CA LEU A 122 26.71 23.71 24.14
C LEU A 122 25.37 23.70 23.37
N GLU A 123 25.40 24.00 22.06
CA GLU A 123 24.21 24.20 21.25
C GLU A 123 24.15 23.20 20.09
N ALA A 124 23.19 22.26 20.17
CA ALA A 124 23.07 21.17 19.19
C ALA A 124 22.90 21.67 17.74
N GLN A 125 22.13 22.73 17.50
CA GLN A 125 21.89 23.27 16.15
C GLN A 125 23.18 23.79 15.49
N ASN A 126 24.01 24.50 16.27
CA ASN A 126 25.26 25.08 15.79
C ASN A 126 26.35 24.03 15.53
N LEU A 127 26.28 22.90 16.26
CA LEU A 127 27.12 21.74 16.05
C LEU A 127 26.64 20.91 14.85
N HIS A 128 25.32 20.75 14.69
CA HIS A 128 24.70 20.05 13.58
C HIS A 128 25.15 20.63 12.23
N GLY A 129 25.05 21.95 12.03
CA GLY A 129 25.46 22.59 10.78
C GLY A 129 26.96 22.46 10.42
N LEU A 130 27.83 22.14 11.39
CA LEU A 130 29.25 21.88 11.13
C LEU A 130 29.55 20.44 10.78
N LEU A 131 28.79 19.50 11.35
CA LEU A 131 29.08 18.07 11.28
C LEU A 131 28.16 17.32 10.34
N SER A 132 26.97 17.84 10.00
CA SER A 132 25.99 17.20 9.14
C SER A 132 26.61 16.73 7.83
N GLY A 133 27.34 17.61 7.13
CA GLY A 133 28.02 17.26 5.88
C GLY A 133 29.01 16.10 5.99
N LYS A 134 29.66 15.91 7.15
CA LYS A 134 30.58 14.79 7.40
C LYS A 134 29.81 13.48 7.58
N PHE A 135 28.72 13.51 8.35
CA PHE A 135 27.85 12.35 8.53
C PHE A 135 27.16 11.93 7.23
N GLU A 136 26.69 12.91 6.44
CA GLU A 136 26.14 12.67 5.12
C GLU A 136 27.16 12.02 4.19
N SER A 137 28.42 12.48 4.24
CA SER A 137 29.51 11.89 3.46
C SER A 137 29.78 10.45 3.87
N ALA A 138 29.78 10.15 5.18
CA ALA A 138 29.97 8.79 5.68
C ALA A 138 28.82 7.86 5.27
N LEU A 139 27.57 8.31 5.46
CA LEU A 139 26.37 7.57 5.03
C LEU A 139 26.41 7.25 3.53
N ARG A 140 26.77 8.24 2.71
CA ARG A 140 26.87 8.10 1.25
C ARG A 140 27.98 7.14 0.82
N ALA A 141 29.16 7.24 1.46
CA ALA A 141 30.30 6.39 1.12
C ALA A 141 29.98 4.91 1.38
N VAL A 142 29.43 4.59 2.56
CA VAL A 142 29.07 3.21 2.89
C VAL A 142 27.90 2.72 2.04
N ALA A 143 26.91 3.58 1.76
CA ALA A 143 25.75 3.20 0.94
C ALA A 143 26.18 2.83 -0.48
N ALA A 144 27.15 3.54 -1.07
CA ALA A 144 27.65 3.26 -2.41
C ALA A 144 28.35 1.88 -2.53
N GLU A 145 28.75 1.26 -1.42
CA GLU A 145 29.42 -0.05 -1.39
C GLU A 145 28.47 -1.23 -1.11
N MET A 146 27.25 -0.96 -0.63
CA MET A 146 26.27 -1.98 -0.23
C MET A 146 25.03 -1.92 -1.14
N ALA A 147 24.39 -3.07 -1.38
CA ALA A 147 23.10 -3.08 -2.07
C ALA A 147 21.98 -2.65 -1.11
N MET A 148 20.85 -2.15 -1.64
CA MET A 148 19.70 -1.74 -0.82
C MET A 148 19.20 -2.87 0.08
N GLY A 149 19.07 -4.09 -0.46
CA GLY A 149 18.67 -5.27 0.31
C GLY A 149 19.63 -5.57 1.47
N GLU A 150 20.95 -5.46 1.25
CA GLU A 150 21.95 -5.69 2.30
C GLU A 150 21.88 -4.62 3.40
N MET A 151 21.60 -3.36 3.05
CA MET A 151 21.40 -2.30 4.03
C MET A 151 20.17 -2.54 4.90
N HIS A 152 19.10 -3.11 4.33
CA HIS A 152 17.87 -3.39 5.06
C HIS A 152 17.94 -4.68 5.89
N GLU A 153 18.52 -5.76 5.35
CA GLU A 153 18.65 -7.06 6.04
C GLU A 153 19.79 -7.06 7.08
N ASN A 154 20.93 -6.45 6.76
CA ASN A 154 22.13 -6.40 7.62
C ASN A 154 22.41 -4.98 8.14
N ARG A 155 21.39 -4.32 8.70
CA ARG A 155 21.48 -2.94 9.24
C ARG A 155 22.67 -2.75 10.18
N GLY A 156 22.98 -3.73 11.03
CA GLY A 156 24.10 -3.66 11.97
C GLY A 156 25.47 -3.51 11.29
N ALA A 157 25.68 -4.16 10.15
CA ALA A 157 26.93 -4.06 9.38
C ALA A 157 27.09 -2.68 8.74
N TYR A 158 26.00 -2.13 8.20
CA TYR A 158 25.98 -0.76 7.67
C TYR A 158 26.27 0.27 8.78
N VAL A 159 25.60 0.16 9.93
CA VAL A 159 25.83 1.01 11.11
C VAL A 159 27.28 0.97 11.58
N ALA A 160 27.88 -0.22 11.65
CA ALA A 160 29.26 -0.39 12.11
C ALA A 160 30.26 0.33 11.18
N ARG A 161 30.10 0.17 9.85
CA ARG A 161 30.95 0.86 8.87
C ARG A 161 30.75 2.37 8.87
N VAL A 162 29.49 2.83 8.99
CA VAL A 162 29.19 4.28 9.09
C VAL A 162 29.82 4.86 10.35
N LYS A 163 29.76 4.14 11.49
CA LYS A 163 30.41 4.55 12.74
C LYS A 163 31.92 4.67 12.57
N GLU A 164 32.58 3.67 11.98
CA GLU A 164 34.02 3.67 11.75
C GLU A 164 34.45 4.87 10.86
N GLN A 165 33.77 5.05 9.73
CA GLN A 165 34.06 6.13 8.79
C GLN A 165 33.81 7.53 9.38
N ALA A 166 32.72 7.69 10.15
CA ALA A 166 32.39 8.97 10.78
C ALA A 166 33.33 9.30 11.96
N GLN A 167 33.81 8.29 12.69
CA GLN A 167 34.68 8.46 13.86
C GLN A 167 36.01 9.14 13.50
N GLU A 168 36.66 8.72 12.41
CA GLU A 168 37.95 9.30 11.95
C GLU A 168 37.87 10.83 11.78
N ASP A 169 36.73 11.30 11.30
CA ASP A 169 36.50 12.70 10.97
C ASP A 169 36.11 13.57 12.17
N LEU A 170 35.59 12.93 13.22
CA LEU A 170 35.23 13.56 14.50
C LEU A 170 36.44 13.73 15.42
N GLU A 171 37.39 12.80 15.39
CA GLU A 171 38.57 12.83 16.27
C GLU A 171 39.43 14.08 16.07
N LYS A 172 39.47 14.61 14.83
CA LYS A 172 40.15 15.86 14.48
C LYS A 172 39.63 17.06 15.28
N ASN A 173 38.36 17.03 15.67
CA ASN A 173 37.69 18.06 16.48
C ASN A 173 37.61 17.70 17.98
N GLY A 174 38.22 16.58 18.40
CA GLY A 174 38.12 16.08 19.78
C GLY A 174 36.77 15.47 20.14
N LEU A 175 35.96 15.13 19.13
CA LEU A 175 34.68 14.45 19.30
C LEU A 175 34.85 12.94 19.16
N GLU A 176 33.98 12.20 19.84
CA GLU A 176 33.81 10.76 19.65
C GLU A 176 32.33 10.45 19.43
N LEU A 177 32.11 9.41 18.63
CA LEU A 177 30.79 8.88 18.37
C LEU A 177 30.46 7.76 19.34
N GLU A 178 29.46 7.99 20.18
CA GLU A 178 28.97 6.98 21.11
C GLU A 178 28.24 5.87 20.34
N SER A 179 27.24 6.25 19.55
CA SER A 179 26.44 5.34 18.72
C SER A 179 25.87 6.04 17.50
N VAL A 180 25.59 5.25 16.45
CA VAL A 180 24.73 5.65 15.34
C VAL A 180 23.46 4.81 15.46
N ALA A 181 22.30 5.44 15.41
CA ALA A 181 21.02 4.77 15.27
C ALA A 181 20.47 5.09 13.88
N ILE A 182 19.98 4.07 13.18
CA ILE A 182 19.23 4.29 11.93
C ILE A 182 17.76 4.08 12.27
N ILE A 183 17.00 5.16 12.14
CA ILE A 183 15.57 5.20 12.44
C ILE A 183 14.84 4.48 11.31
N ASP A 184 15.10 4.89 10.07
CA ASP A 184 14.43 4.33 8.91
C ASP A 184 15.36 4.18 7.68
N ILE A 185 15.06 3.16 6.87
CA ILE A 185 15.69 2.87 5.57
C ILE A 185 14.60 2.33 4.66
N ASP A 186 14.20 3.13 3.67
CA ASP A 186 13.21 2.74 2.68
C ASP A 186 13.65 3.11 1.26
N GLN A 187 13.06 2.45 0.28
CA GLN A 187 13.24 2.79 -1.12
C GLN A 187 12.59 4.15 -1.40
N THR A 188 13.32 5.05 -2.04
CA THR A 188 12.74 6.32 -2.51
C THR A 188 11.65 6.04 -3.55
N ALA A 189 10.54 6.77 -3.50
CA ALA A 189 9.46 6.61 -4.48
C ALA A 189 9.93 6.88 -5.92
N LEU A 190 9.32 6.18 -6.88
CA LEU A 190 9.63 6.25 -8.32
C LEU A 190 9.58 7.67 -8.90
N GLU A 191 8.73 8.54 -8.35
CA GLU A 191 8.56 9.93 -8.80
C GLU A 191 9.81 10.80 -8.59
N PHE A 192 10.68 10.43 -7.66
CA PHE A 192 11.93 11.14 -7.38
C PHE A 192 13.13 10.59 -8.16
N PHE A 193 12.94 9.55 -8.98
CA PHE A 193 13.97 9.08 -9.90
C PHE A 193 13.98 9.97 -11.14
N ASN A 194 15.16 10.47 -11.53
CA ASN A 194 15.30 11.28 -12.72
C ASN A 194 15.76 10.42 -13.93
N PRO A 195 14.89 10.13 -14.94
CA PRO A 195 15.26 9.30 -16.08
C PRO A 195 16.36 9.89 -16.97
N SER A 196 16.63 11.20 -16.86
CA SER A 196 17.72 11.85 -17.59
C SER A 196 19.09 11.68 -16.92
N ASN A 197 19.13 11.29 -15.63
CA ASN A 197 20.37 10.98 -14.93
C ASN A 197 20.76 9.52 -15.17
N ARG A 198 22.02 9.26 -15.55
CA ARG A 198 22.51 7.92 -15.85
C ARG A 198 22.32 6.92 -14.70
N PHE A 199 22.61 7.31 -13.46
CA PHE A 199 22.53 6.41 -12.31
C PHE A 199 21.07 6.08 -11.98
N ASP A 200 20.21 7.09 -11.95
CA ASP A 200 18.79 6.90 -11.69
C ASP A 200 18.12 6.10 -12.83
N ALA A 201 18.52 6.32 -14.09
CA ALA A 201 18.02 5.55 -15.23
C ALA A 201 18.41 4.07 -15.18
N GLU A 202 19.67 3.76 -14.79
CA GLU A 202 20.12 2.38 -14.56
C GLU A 202 19.32 1.72 -13.42
N GLY A 203 19.17 2.41 -12.28
CA GLY A 203 18.39 1.93 -11.13
C GLY A 203 16.91 1.71 -11.46
N LEU A 204 16.28 2.68 -12.12
CA LEU A 204 14.88 2.61 -12.57
C LEU A 204 14.66 1.44 -13.53
N THR A 205 15.59 1.23 -14.46
CA THR A 205 15.49 0.10 -15.42
C THR A 205 15.58 -1.24 -14.69
N SER A 206 16.52 -1.39 -13.75
CA SER A 206 16.63 -2.61 -12.94
C SER A 206 15.37 -2.84 -12.12
N LEU A 207 14.86 -1.80 -11.47
CA LEU A 207 13.64 -1.87 -10.67
C LEU A 207 12.42 -2.28 -11.49
N ILE A 208 12.22 -1.65 -12.65
CA ILE A 208 11.11 -1.98 -13.56
C ILE A 208 11.25 -3.43 -14.04
N LYS A 209 12.46 -3.86 -14.40
CA LYS A 209 12.72 -5.23 -14.82
C LYS A 209 12.35 -6.22 -13.71
N ASP A 210 12.80 -5.99 -12.48
CA ASP A 210 12.51 -6.86 -11.34
C ASP A 210 11.00 -6.88 -11.01
N ILE A 211 10.33 -5.73 -11.10
CA ILE A 211 8.87 -5.62 -10.89
C ILE A 211 8.12 -6.41 -11.97
N GLU A 212 8.48 -6.26 -13.24
CA GLU A 212 7.84 -6.98 -14.34
C GLU A 212 8.14 -8.48 -14.31
N GLU A 213 9.36 -8.90 -13.94
CA GLU A 213 9.69 -10.30 -13.69
C GLU A 213 8.83 -10.90 -12.57
N ARG A 214 8.71 -10.20 -11.44
CA ARG A 214 7.85 -10.64 -10.32
C ARG A 214 6.37 -10.63 -10.70
N ARG A 215 5.92 -9.67 -11.51
CA ARG A 215 4.54 -9.59 -12.01
C ARG A 215 4.23 -10.75 -12.94
N LYS A 216 5.13 -11.06 -13.89
CA LYS A 216 5.00 -12.21 -14.78
C LYS A 216 4.99 -13.51 -13.99
N LEU A 217 5.92 -13.70 -13.05
CA LEU A 217 5.97 -14.88 -12.19
C LEU A 217 4.66 -15.07 -11.41
N ARG A 218 4.12 -13.99 -10.83
CA ARG A 218 2.82 -14.05 -10.14
C ARG A 218 1.70 -14.47 -11.08
N ASN A 219 1.62 -13.87 -12.28
CA ASN A 219 0.62 -14.21 -13.28
C ASN A 219 0.77 -15.68 -13.75
N ASP A 220 1.99 -16.15 -13.97
CA ASP A 220 2.27 -17.53 -14.39
C ASP A 220 1.82 -18.51 -13.30
N ILE A 221 2.11 -18.22 -12.02
CA ILE A 221 1.63 -19.00 -10.88
C ILE A 221 0.09 -19.02 -10.82
N GLU A 222 -0.56 -17.88 -11.01
CA GLU A 222 -2.03 -17.77 -11.03
C GLU A 222 -2.64 -18.58 -12.18
N GLN A 223 -2.08 -18.49 -13.39
CA GLN A 223 -2.53 -19.26 -14.55
C GLN A 223 -2.29 -20.76 -14.38
N ASP A 224 -1.11 -21.18 -13.94
CA ASP A 224 -0.80 -22.58 -13.65
C ASP A 224 -1.69 -23.15 -12.55
N SER A 225 -1.99 -22.35 -11.53
CA SER A 225 -2.95 -22.71 -10.49
C SER A 225 -4.35 -22.91 -11.10
N MET A 226 -4.80 -21.99 -11.94
CA MET A 226 -6.10 -22.09 -12.62
C MET A 226 -6.19 -23.31 -13.55
N ILE A 227 -5.14 -23.60 -14.32
CA ILE A 227 -5.08 -24.79 -15.17
C ILE A 227 -5.12 -26.06 -14.33
N ARG A 228 -4.34 -26.13 -13.24
CA ARG A 228 -4.35 -27.29 -12.33
C ARG A 228 -5.71 -27.50 -11.67
N ILE A 229 -6.40 -26.43 -11.28
CA ILE A 229 -7.75 -26.52 -10.72
C ILE A 229 -8.71 -27.05 -11.79
N ARG A 230 -8.70 -26.49 -13.01
CA ARG A 230 -9.56 -26.94 -14.10
C ARG A 230 -9.29 -28.39 -14.52
N SER A 231 -8.03 -28.80 -14.59
CA SER A 231 -7.68 -30.18 -14.95
C SER A 231 -8.15 -31.16 -13.88
N ARG A 232 -8.00 -30.82 -12.60
CA ARG A 232 -8.55 -31.62 -11.48
C ARG A 232 -10.07 -31.69 -11.51
N ASN A 233 -10.75 -30.59 -11.80
CA ASN A 233 -12.21 -30.58 -11.94
C ASN A 233 -12.67 -31.45 -13.11
N LEU A 234 -11.99 -31.37 -14.26
CA LEU A 234 -12.27 -32.22 -15.42
C LEU A 234 -12.00 -33.70 -15.13
N GLU A 235 -10.92 -34.01 -14.41
CA GLU A 235 -10.60 -35.37 -13.98
C GLU A 235 -11.68 -35.91 -13.02
N ALA A 236 -12.12 -35.10 -12.06
CA ALA A 236 -13.21 -35.45 -11.17
C ALA A 236 -14.53 -35.68 -11.93
N GLU A 237 -14.86 -34.82 -12.91
CA GLU A 237 -16.05 -34.98 -13.75
C GLU A 237 -15.99 -36.26 -14.59
N LYS A 238 -14.83 -36.59 -15.18
CA LYS A 238 -14.63 -37.87 -15.87
C LYS A 238 -14.82 -39.07 -14.95
N GLN A 239 -14.29 -39.01 -13.73
CA GLN A 239 -14.47 -40.07 -12.73
C GLN A 239 -15.94 -40.24 -12.34
N VAL A 240 -16.68 -39.14 -12.17
CA VAL A 240 -18.13 -39.20 -11.90
C VAL A 240 -18.86 -39.88 -13.05
N LEU A 241 -18.60 -39.49 -14.30
CA LEU A 241 -19.22 -40.11 -15.47
C LEU A 241 -18.86 -41.60 -15.63
N GLU A 242 -17.63 -41.98 -15.30
CA GLU A 242 -17.19 -43.38 -15.31
C GLU A 242 -17.92 -44.20 -14.24
N ILE A 243 -18.05 -43.67 -13.02
CA ILE A 243 -18.84 -44.27 -11.94
C ILE A 243 -20.31 -44.40 -12.35
N GLU A 244 -20.90 -43.38 -12.97
CA GLU A 244 -22.29 -43.44 -13.46
C GLU A 244 -22.46 -44.55 -14.49
N ARG A 245 -21.54 -44.64 -15.46
CA ARG A 245 -21.54 -45.70 -16.48
C ARG A 245 -21.42 -47.08 -15.85
N GLU A 246 -20.47 -47.28 -14.93
CA GLU A 246 -20.30 -48.55 -14.22
C GLU A 246 -21.54 -48.91 -13.39
N SER A 247 -22.20 -47.91 -12.78
CA SER A 247 -23.44 -48.15 -12.01
C SER A 247 -24.60 -48.60 -12.91
N GLU A 248 -24.73 -48.01 -14.10
CA GLU A 248 -25.77 -48.37 -15.07
C GLU A 248 -25.47 -49.73 -15.71
N GLU A 249 -24.21 -50.03 -16.04
CA GLU A 249 -23.79 -51.36 -16.49
C GLU A 249 -24.09 -52.43 -15.43
N ALA A 250 -23.79 -52.15 -14.16
CA ALA A 250 -24.08 -53.06 -13.04
C ALA A 250 -25.59 -53.27 -12.87
N ARG A 251 -26.42 -52.22 -12.98
CA ARG A 251 -27.89 -52.32 -12.94
C ARG A 251 -28.44 -53.17 -14.07
N LEU A 252 -28.00 -52.91 -15.31
CA LEU A 252 -28.43 -53.67 -16.49
C LEU A 252 -28.00 -55.15 -16.41
N SER A 253 -26.80 -55.42 -15.91
CA SER A 253 -26.32 -56.79 -15.66
C SER A 253 -27.17 -57.48 -14.61
N GLN A 254 -27.48 -56.81 -13.49
CA GLN A 254 -28.32 -57.35 -12.44
C GLN A 254 -29.74 -57.65 -12.95
N GLU A 255 -30.33 -56.75 -13.75
CA GLU A 255 -31.64 -56.95 -14.35
C GLU A 255 -31.66 -58.14 -15.31
N ARG A 256 -30.63 -58.27 -16.17
CA ARG A 256 -30.43 -59.43 -17.03
C ARG A 256 -30.32 -60.73 -16.25
N ASP A 257 -29.54 -60.74 -15.17
CA ASP A 257 -29.37 -61.93 -14.33
C ASP A 257 -30.67 -62.32 -13.64
N VAL A 258 -31.44 -61.34 -13.14
CA VAL A 258 -32.75 -61.57 -12.54
C VAL A 258 -33.74 -62.13 -13.56
N GLU A 259 -33.81 -61.56 -14.76
CA GLU A 259 -34.69 -62.06 -15.82
C GLU A 259 -34.27 -63.45 -16.31
N THR A 260 -32.96 -63.72 -16.42
CA THR A 260 -32.44 -65.05 -16.76
C THR A 260 -32.80 -66.09 -15.70
N ARG A 261 -32.64 -65.78 -14.41
CA ARG A 261 -33.06 -66.67 -13.32
C ARG A 261 -34.57 -66.88 -13.28
N ARG A 262 -35.36 -65.83 -13.52
CA ARG A 262 -36.83 -65.94 -13.63
C ARG A 262 -37.25 -66.82 -14.80
N ALA A 263 -36.59 -66.69 -15.95
CA ALA A 263 -36.84 -67.53 -17.12
C ALA A 263 -36.49 -69.00 -16.85
N GLN A 264 -35.36 -69.27 -16.19
CA GLN A 264 -34.96 -70.61 -15.75
C GLN A 264 -35.99 -71.22 -14.78
N GLN A 265 -36.38 -70.48 -13.74
CA GLN A 265 -37.43 -70.94 -12.80
C GLN A 265 -38.76 -71.23 -13.49
N ARG A 266 -39.19 -70.37 -14.44
CA ARG A 266 -40.41 -70.62 -15.21
C ARG A 266 -40.30 -71.88 -16.08
N ALA A 267 -39.14 -72.13 -16.68
CA ALA A 267 -38.89 -73.33 -17.49
C ALA A 267 -38.86 -74.60 -16.64
N GLU A 268 -38.23 -74.57 -15.47
CA GLU A 268 -38.21 -75.68 -14.50
C GLU A 268 -39.61 -75.99 -13.99
N LEU A 269 -40.37 -74.97 -13.56
CA LEU A 269 -41.74 -75.13 -13.10
C LEU A 269 -42.66 -75.71 -14.19
N ALA A 270 -42.48 -75.28 -15.45
CA ALA A 270 -43.24 -75.81 -16.58
C ALA A 270 -42.91 -77.28 -16.86
N ARG A 271 -41.63 -77.68 -16.76
CA ARG A 271 -41.21 -79.09 -16.87
C ARG A 271 -41.80 -79.94 -15.75
N GLU A 272 -41.68 -79.49 -14.50
CA GLU A 272 -42.19 -80.24 -13.34
C GLU A 272 -43.72 -80.40 -13.41
N ARG A 273 -44.45 -79.36 -13.84
CA ARG A 273 -45.91 -79.46 -14.07
C ARG A 273 -46.26 -80.45 -15.16
N ALA A 274 -45.54 -80.45 -16.29
CA ALA A 274 -45.76 -81.41 -17.37
C ALA A 274 -45.45 -82.87 -16.95
N GLU A 275 -44.40 -83.08 -16.14
CA GLU A 275 -44.08 -84.40 -15.58
C GLU A 275 -45.17 -84.87 -14.61
N ARG A 276 -45.68 -83.99 -13.74
CA ARG A 276 -46.79 -84.34 -12.83
C ARG A 276 -48.11 -84.60 -13.55
N GLU A 277 -48.41 -83.85 -14.61
CA GLU A 277 -49.60 -84.08 -15.44
C GLU A 277 -49.53 -85.43 -16.17
N THR A 278 -48.37 -85.78 -16.74
CA THR A 278 -48.18 -87.09 -17.40
C THR A 278 -48.23 -88.26 -16.41
N GLU A 279 -47.69 -88.11 -15.19
CA GLU A 279 -47.86 -89.10 -14.11
C GLU A 279 -49.34 -89.28 -13.71
N ALA A 280 -50.11 -88.19 -13.61
CA ALA A 280 -51.52 -88.22 -13.26
C ALA A 280 -52.38 -88.85 -14.37
N GLU A 281 -52.11 -88.52 -15.63
CA GLU A 281 -52.79 -89.12 -16.80
C GLU A 281 -52.50 -90.62 -16.90
N ALA A 282 -51.24 -91.03 -16.70
CA ALA A 282 -50.88 -92.46 -16.71
C ALA A 282 -51.62 -93.26 -15.63
N ALA A 283 -51.78 -92.70 -14.43
CA ALA A 283 -52.55 -93.31 -13.35
C ALA A 283 -54.05 -93.40 -13.66
N GLN A 284 -54.62 -92.38 -14.31
CA GLN A 284 -56.02 -92.42 -14.76
C GLN A 284 -56.24 -93.48 -15.84
N ILE A 285 -55.35 -93.57 -16.83
CA ILE A 285 -55.44 -94.57 -17.91
C ILE A 285 -55.34 -95.98 -17.33
N SER A 286 -54.41 -96.25 -16.40
CA SER A 286 -54.30 -97.59 -15.79
C SER A 286 -55.56 -97.96 -14.99
N SER A 287 -56.19 -96.99 -14.33
CA SER A 287 -57.46 -97.19 -13.63
C SER A 287 -58.61 -97.48 -14.61
N GLN A 288 -58.68 -96.75 -15.72
CA GLN A 288 -59.71 -96.96 -16.75
C GLN A 288 -59.56 -98.32 -17.44
N GLU A 289 -58.33 -98.73 -17.77
CA GLU A 289 -58.06 -100.05 -18.34
C GLU A 289 -58.48 -101.20 -17.41
N ALA A 290 -58.26 -101.05 -16.09
CA ALA A 290 -58.69 -102.03 -15.10
C ALA A 290 -60.23 -102.14 -15.04
N ILE A 291 -60.94 -101.02 -15.11
CA ILE A 291 -62.41 -100.98 -15.13
C ILE A 291 -62.96 -101.62 -16.40
N GLU A 292 -62.39 -101.31 -17.57
CA GLU A 292 -62.85 -101.88 -18.84
C GLU A 292 -62.58 -103.39 -18.94
N LYS A 293 -61.42 -103.87 -18.47
CA LYS A 293 -61.15 -105.32 -18.39
C LYS A 293 -62.16 -106.04 -17.49
N ALA A 294 -62.53 -105.45 -16.34
CA ALA A 294 -63.55 -106.01 -15.46
C ALA A 294 -64.94 -106.02 -16.12
N ARG A 295 -65.31 -104.97 -16.86
CA ARG A 295 -66.57 -104.86 -17.60
C ARG A 295 -66.69 -105.93 -18.69
N ILE A 296 -65.63 -106.13 -19.49
CA ILE A 296 -65.59 -107.14 -20.56
C ILE A 296 -65.69 -108.56 -20.00
N SER A 297 -65.01 -108.84 -18.87
CA SER A 297 -65.10 -110.13 -18.19
C SER A 297 -66.53 -110.43 -17.74
N ASN A 298 -67.22 -109.43 -17.19
CA ASN A 298 -68.61 -109.57 -16.76
C ASN A 298 -69.55 -109.82 -17.95
N GLN A 299 -69.39 -109.07 -19.03
CA GLN A 299 -70.18 -109.27 -20.28
C GLN A 299 -69.99 -110.66 -20.88
N ARG A 300 -68.76 -111.22 -20.87
CA ARG A 300 -68.50 -112.60 -21.31
C ARG A 300 -69.25 -113.63 -20.47
N SER A 301 -69.25 -113.47 -19.13
CA SER A 301 -69.97 -114.39 -18.24
C SER A 301 -71.48 -114.40 -18.47
N VAL A 302 -72.07 -113.24 -18.75
CA VAL A 302 -73.51 -113.10 -19.05
C VAL A 302 -73.86 -113.71 -20.41
N ALA A 303 -72.99 -113.56 -21.41
CA ALA A 303 -73.18 -114.15 -22.72
C ALA A 303 -73.12 -115.69 -22.69
N GLU A 304 -72.18 -116.27 -21.94
CA GLU A 304 -72.06 -117.72 -21.76
C GLU A 304 -73.28 -118.33 -21.06
N ALA A 305 -73.80 -117.65 -20.02
CA ALA A 305 -75.03 -118.06 -19.33
C ALA A 305 -76.27 -118.03 -20.25
N ARG A 306 -76.36 -117.02 -21.14
CA ARG A 306 -77.46 -116.91 -22.12
C ARG A 306 -77.43 -118.02 -23.16
N ILE A 307 -76.24 -118.36 -23.69
CA ILE A 307 -76.05 -119.43 -24.69
C ILE A 307 -76.38 -120.81 -24.10
N ALA A 308 -76.06 -121.06 -22.82
CA ALA A 308 -76.43 -122.31 -22.15
C ALA A 308 -77.96 -122.46 -22.01
N SER A 309 -78.67 -121.38 -21.67
CA SER A 309 -80.13 -121.37 -21.58
C SER A 309 -80.81 -121.62 -22.94
N GLU A 310 -80.30 -121.02 -24.02
CA GLU A 310 -80.87 -121.21 -25.37
C GLU A 310 -80.70 -122.64 -25.91
N ARG A 311 -79.60 -123.33 -25.56
CA ARG A 311 -79.38 -124.73 -25.94
C ARG A 311 -80.30 -125.70 -25.20
N ALA A 312 -80.68 -125.40 -23.96
CA ALA A 312 -81.61 -126.22 -23.18
C ALA A 312 -83.07 -126.13 -23.69
N VAL A 313 -83.48 -124.96 -24.22
CA VAL A 313 -84.83 -124.76 -24.79
C VAL A 313 -84.97 -125.46 -26.15
N ARG A 314 -83.98 -125.33 -27.04
CA ARG A 314 -84.00 -125.99 -28.36
C ARG A 314 -84.02 -127.53 -28.28
N ALA A 315 -83.42 -128.13 -27.26
CA ALA A 315 -83.47 -129.59 -27.06
C ALA A 315 -84.88 -130.10 -26.68
N ARG A 316 -85.72 -129.27 -26.03
CA ARG A 316 -87.11 -129.61 -25.67
C ARG A 316 -88.10 -129.40 -26.82
N GLU A 317 -87.84 -128.46 -27.73
CA GLU A 317 -88.70 -128.20 -28.89
C GLU A 317 -88.55 -129.26 -30.00
N ILE A 318 -87.33 -129.77 -30.22
CA ILE A 318 -87.05 -130.79 -31.25
C ILE A 318 -87.69 -132.17 -30.92
N ALA A 319 -87.96 -132.46 -29.64
CA ALA A 319 -88.66 -133.68 -29.23
C ALA A 319 -90.19 -133.61 -29.45
N ARG A 320 -90.77 -132.41 -29.50
CA ARG A 320 -92.23 -132.19 -29.65
C ARG A 320 -92.65 -132.07 -31.12
N GLN A 321 -91.76 -131.60 -31.99
CA GLN A 321 -92.04 -131.39 -33.41
C GLN A 321 -92.11 -132.70 -34.23
N LYS A 322 -91.38 -133.75 -33.81
CA LYS A 322 -91.39 -135.05 -34.51
C LYS A 322 -92.70 -135.86 -34.37
N GLU A 323 -93.63 -135.45 -33.52
CA GLU A 323 -94.91 -136.14 -33.30
C GLU A 323 -96.08 -135.47 -34.05
N ILE A 324 -95.90 -134.24 -34.57
CA ILE A 324 -96.97 -133.44 -35.21
C ILE A 324 -96.82 -133.38 -36.74
N ASP A 325 -95.63 -133.62 -37.28
CA ASP A 325 -95.33 -133.49 -38.72
C ASP A 325 -95.85 -134.65 -39.62
N ALA A 326 -96.69 -135.57 -39.09
CA ALA A 326 -97.29 -136.67 -39.86
C ALA A 326 -98.74 -136.43 -40.31
N GLU A 327 -99.42 -135.37 -39.84
CA GLU A 327 -100.86 -135.13 -40.11
C GLU A 327 -101.16 -133.84 -40.90
N GLU A 328 -100.19 -132.96 -41.13
CA GLU A 328 -100.43 -131.61 -41.70
C GLU A 328 -99.91 -131.42 -43.13
N ILE A 329 -99.70 -132.50 -43.89
CA ILE A 329 -99.23 -132.45 -45.30
C ILE A 329 -100.38 -132.65 -46.33
N ALA A 330 -101.63 -132.85 -45.89
CA ALA A 330 -102.74 -133.14 -46.81
C ALA A 330 -103.68 -131.96 -47.16
N ALA A 331 -103.53 -130.75 -46.59
CA ALA A 331 -104.67 -129.80 -46.56
C ALA A 331 -104.43 -128.33 -46.98
N LEU A 332 -103.26 -127.91 -47.47
CA LEU A 332 -102.99 -126.46 -47.69
C LEU A 332 -102.36 -126.08 -49.05
N GLU A 333 -102.68 -126.79 -50.13
CA GLU A 333 -102.27 -126.43 -51.51
C GLU A 333 -103.41 -125.95 -52.43
N ALA A 334 -104.57 -125.56 -51.91
CA ALA A 334 -105.71 -125.15 -52.75
C ALA A 334 -106.21 -123.69 -52.60
N THR A 335 -105.53 -122.82 -51.85
CA THR A 335 -105.90 -121.39 -51.72
C THR A 335 -104.76 -120.44 -52.12
N GLU A 336 -104.27 -120.75 -53.31
CA GLU A 336 -103.42 -119.98 -54.18
C GLU A 336 -104.03 -118.61 -54.59
N THR A 337 -103.14 -117.77 -55.13
CA THR A 337 -103.35 -116.90 -56.31
C THR A 337 -104.27 -115.69 -56.26
N ALA A 338 -105.09 -115.44 -55.24
CA ALA A 338 -105.93 -114.22 -55.20
C ALA A 338 -105.24 -112.96 -54.60
N ARG A 339 -104.17 -113.09 -53.80
CA ARG A 339 -103.60 -111.96 -53.02
C ARG A 339 -102.63 -111.05 -53.80
N ILE A 340 -102.05 -111.53 -54.91
CA ILE A 340 -100.86 -110.88 -55.50
C ILE A 340 -101.19 -109.68 -56.42
N LEU A 341 -102.44 -109.49 -56.83
CA LEU A 341 -102.81 -108.36 -57.70
C LEU A 341 -103.14 -107.05 -56.97
N GLN A 342 -103.31 -107.06 -55.64
CA GLN A 342 -103.75 -105.87 -54.87
C GLN A 342 -102.58 -105.04 -54.29
N GLU A 343 -101.40 -105.62 -54.07
CA GLU A 343 -100.26 -104.94 -53.42
C GLU A 343 -99.51 -103.94 -54.31
N ARG A 344 -99.72 -103.94 -55.63
CA ARG A 344 -99.06 -102.97 -56.52
C ARG A 344 -99.70 -101.58 -56.51
N ALA A 345 -100.94 -101.42 -56.04
CA ALA A 345 -101.64 -100.13 -56.06
C ALA A 345 -101.31 -99.21 -54.85
N VAL A 346 -100.74 -99.73 -53.76
CA VAL A 346 -100.58 -98.96 -52.50
C VAL A 346 -99.24 -98.19 -52.42
N ARG A 347 -98.29 -98.47 -53.31
CA ARG A 347 -96.92 -97.93 -53.21
C ARG A 347 -96.78 -96.48 -53.70
N GLU A 348 -97.66 -96.01 -54.59
CA GLU A 348 -97.59 -94.64 -55.12
C GLU A 348 -98.14 -93.57 -54.16
N ALA A 349 -98.99 -93.94 -53.20
CA ALA A 349 -99.57 -92.97 -52.26
C ALA A 349 -98.64 -92.52 -51.12
N ARG A 350 -97.52 -93.22 -50.88
CA ARG A 350 -96.64 -92.95 -49.73
C ARG A 350 -95.61 -91.85 -49.98
N ILE A 351 -95.23 -91.62 -51.24
CA ILE A 351 -94.13 -90.71 -51.62
C ILE A 351 -94.52 -89.23 -51.50
N LEU A 352 -95.81 -88.88 -51.61
CA LEU A 352 -96.28 -87.49 -51.51
C LEU A 352 -96.37 -86.96 -50.07
N ASN A 353 -96.57 -87.82 -49.08
CA ASN A 353 -96.74 -87.39 -47.68
C ASN A 353 -95.40 -87.05 -47.00
N GLU A 354 -94.32 -87.71 -47.39
CA GLU A 354 -93.00 -87.55 -46.75
C GLU A 354 -92.34 -86.20 -47.12
N GLN A 355 -92.57 -85.71 -48.35
CA GLN A 355 -92.10 -84.39 -48.80
C GLN A 355 -92.81 -83.20 -48.13
N GLU A 356 -94.04 -83.37 -47.63
CA GLU A 356 -94.78 -82.30 -46.98
C GLU A 356 -94.34 -82.08 -45.51
N THR A 357 -93.86 -83.14 -44.85
CA THR A 357 -93.35 -83.09 -43.47
C THR A 357 -91.97 -82.45 -43.35
N GLU A 358 -91.04 -82.74 -44.28
CA GLU A 358 -89.69 -82.14 -44.24
C GLU A 358 -89.70 -80.63 -44.53
N ALA A 359 -90.62 -80.16 -45.38
CA ALA A 359 -90.76 -78.73 -45.68
C ALA A 359 -91.18 -77.89 -44.44
N LYS A 360 -92.06 -78.44 -43.59
CA LYS A 360 -92.57 -77.75 -42.39
C LYS A 360 -91.54 -77.71 -41.24
N ASP A 361 -90.65 -78.70 -41.14
CA ASP A 361 -89.59 -78.71 -40.12
C ASP A 361 -88.42 -77.76 -40.45
N ILE A 362 -88.14 -77.53 -41.74
CA ILE A 362 -87.10 -76.57 -42.19
C ILE A 362 -87.53 -75.12 -41.91
N GLU A 363 -88.81 -74.79 -42.09
CA GLU A 363 -89.36 -73.45 -41.82
C GLU A 363 -89.39 -73.14 -40.32
N ARG A 364 -89.69 -74.14 -39.48
CA ARG A 364 -89.67 -73.99 -38.01
C ARG A 364 -88.25 -73.81 -37.45
N ARG A 365 -87.22 -74.41 -38.06
CA ARG A 365 -85.82 -74.19 -37.64
C ARG A 365 -85.30 -72.80 -38.00
N ARG A 366 -85.61 -72.30 -39.21
CA ARG A 366 -85.20 -70.94 -39.64
C ARG A 366 -85.78 -69.83 -38.77
N THR A 367 -87.03 -69.98 -38.33
CA THR A 367 -87.68 -69.00 -37.46
C THR A 367 -87.11 -68.98 -36.03
N ILE A 368 -86.61 -70.12 -35.53
CA ILE A 368 -85.92 -70.20 -34.22
C ILE A 368 -84.51 -69.60 -34.32
N ASP A 369 -83.76 -69.91 -35.39
CA ASP A 369 -82.41 -69.39 -35.59
C ASP A 369 -82.41 -67.86 -35.80
N GLU A 370 -83.37 -67.31 -36.55
CA GLU A 370 -83.54 -65.85 -36.71
C GLU A 370 -83.93 -65.15 -35.40
N ALA A 371 -84.72 -65.81 -34.55
CA ALA A 371 -85.08 -65.29 -33.22
C ALA A 371 -83.88 -65.33 -32.25
N GLU A 372 -83.03 -66.36 -32.32
CA GLU A 372 -81.85 -66.47 -31.46
C GLU A 372 -80.74 -65.48 -31.86
N ILE A 373 -80.53 -65.26 -33.16
CA ILE A 373 -79.55 -64.29 -33.68
C ILE A 373 -79.96 -62.86 -33.31
N SER A 374 -81.23 -62.50 -33.48
CA SER A 374 -81.72 -61.17 -33.10
C SER A 374 -81.65 -60.90 -31.60
N ALA A 375 -81.87 -61.91 -30.75
CA ALA A 375 -81.68 -61.80 -29.30
C ALA A 375 -80.21 -61.55 -28.92
N ARG A 376 -79.27 -62.26 -29.55
CA ARG A 376 -77.82 -62.08 -29.32
C ARG A 376 -77.32 -60.71 -29.77
N GLU A 377 -77.78 -60.21 -30.91
CA GLU A 377 -77.41 -58.89 -31.42
C GLU A 377 -77.89 -57.74 -30.51
N VAL A 378 -79.06 -57.89 -29.90
CA VAL A 378 -79.57 -56.90 -28.92
C VAL A 378 -78.72 -56.90 -27.65
N THR A 379 -78.35 -58.06 -27.12
CA THR A 379 -77.50 -58.16 -25.93
C THR A 379 -76.08 -57.64 -26.17
N GLU A 380 -75.49 -57.91 -27.34
CA GLU A 380 -74.13 -57.46 -27.64
C GLU A 380 -74.09 -55.96 -27.94
N ARG A 381 -75.12 -55.41 -28.62
CA ARG A 381 -75.26 -53.96 -28.77
C ARG A 381 -75.44 -53.24 -27.44
N ALA A 382 -76.22 -53.81 -26.51
CA ALA A 382 -76.38 -53.24 -25.17
C ALA A 382 -75.06 -53.26 -24.36
N ARG A 383 -74.29 -54.35 -24.45
CA ARG A 383 -72.97 -54.46 -23.82
C ARG A 383 -71.97 -53.45 -24.37
N ILE A 384 -71.89 -53.29 -25.70
CA ILE A 384 -71.00 -52.33 -26.36
C ILE A 384 -71.40 -50.88 -26.00
N GLN A 385 -72.70 -50.57 -25.91
CA GLN A 385 -73.16 -49.26 -25.44
C GLN A 385 -72.76 -48.99 -23.99
N GLN A 386 -72.88 -49.99 -23.11
CA GLN A 386 -72.50 -49.85 -21.71
C GLN A 386 -70.99 -49.63 -21.55
N GLU A 387 -70.16 -50.34 -22.32
CA GLU A 387 -68.70 -50.22 -22.30
C GLU A 387 -68.21 -48.88 -22.89
N LYS A 388 -68.87 -48.38 -23.95
CA LYS A 388 -68.63 -47.02 -24.46
C LYS A 388 -69.02 -45.94 -23.44
N ALA A 389 -70.18 -46.04 -22.82
CA ALA A 389 -70.60 -45.09 -21.79
C ALA A 389 -69.64 -45.09 -20.58
N LEU A 390 -69.13 -46.26 -20.18
CA LEU A 390 -68.18 -46.37 -19.06
C LEU A 390 -66.79 -45.80 -19.41
N SER A 391 -66.33 -45.99 -20.65
CA SER A 391 -65.05 -45.43 -21.12
C SER A 391 -65.13 -43.91 -21.32
N GLU A 392 -66.22 -43.39 -21.86
CA GLU A 392 -66.48 -41.94 -21.95
C GLU A 392 -66.56 -41.29 -20.56
N ALA A 393 -67.20 -41.95 -19.58
CA ALA A 393 -67.24 -41.49 -18.19
C ALA A 393 -65.86 -41.51 -17.50
N ARG A 394 -64.98 -42.47 -17.84
CA ARG A 394 -63.59 -42.50 -17.33
C ARG A 394 -62.74 -41.39 -17.94
N ILE A 395 -62.84 -41.18 -19.25
CA ILE A 395 -62.07 -40.15 -19.96
C ILE A 395 -62.47 -38.75 -19.49
N THR A 396 -63.75 -38.50 -19.26
CA THR A 396 -64.24 -37.22 -18.71
C THR A 396 -63.70 -36.98 -17.31
N LYS A 397 -63.77 -37.98 -16.42
CA LYS A 397 -63.20 -37.88 -15.06
C LYS A 397 -61.68 -37.68 -15.07
N GLU A 398 -60.93 -38.38 -15.93
CA GLU A 398 -59.47 -38.18 -16.07
C GLU A 398 -59.13 -36.76 -16.55
N ARG A 399 -59.89 -36.24 -17.53
CA ARG A 399 -59.72 -34.87 -18.02
C ARG A 399 -60.04 -33.82 -16.95
N GLU A 400 -61.06 -34.04 -16.14
CA GLU A 400 -61.38 -33.17 -15.00
C GLU A 400 -60.27 -33.19 -13.95
N THR A 401 -59.71 -34.36 -13.62
CA THR A 401 -58.58 -34.47 -12.68
C THR A 401 -57.32 -33.79 -13.22
N GLN A 402 -57.00 -33.96 -14.50
CA GLN A 402 -55.88 -33.26 -15.12
C GLN A 402 -56.09 -31.74 -15.16
N ALA A 403 -57.30 -31.28 -15.46
CA ALA A 403 -57.62 -29.85 -15.47
C ALA A 403 -57.44 -29.22 -14.07
N LEU A 404 -57.93 -29.90 -13.02
CA LEU A 404 -57.74 -29.48 -11.62
C LEU A 404 -56.27 -29.48 -11.20
N GLU A 405 -55.48 -30.45 -11.66
CA GLU A 405 -54.06 -30.55 -11.34
C GLU A 405 -53.22 -29.47 -12.05
N ILE A 406 -53.55 -29.17 -13.30
CA ILE A 406 -52.96 -28.05 -14.06
C ILE A 406 -53.29 -26.72 -13.40
N ASP A 407 -54.53 -26.51 -12.96
CA ASP A 407 -54.96 -25.27 -12.30
C ASP A 407 -54.28 -25.10 -10.94
N ARG A 408 -54.16 -26.19 -10.17
CA ARG A 408 -53.38 -26.23 -8.93
C ARG A 408 -51.91 -25.90 -9.18
N GLN A 409 -51.27 -26.49 -10.20
CA GLN A 409 -49.88 -26.18 -10.55
C GLN A 409 -49.68 -24.76 -11.06
N LYS A 410 -50.66 -24.15 -11.73
CA LYS A 410 -50.63 -22.73 -12.08
C LYS A 410 -50.70 -21.86 -10.84
N SER A 411 -51.63 -22.12 -9.93
CA SER A 411 -51.76 -21.34 -8.69
C SER A 411 -50.50 -21.36 -7.83
N ILE A 412 -49.79 -22.50 -7.75
CA ILE A 412 -48.52 -22.63 -7.02
C ILE A 412 -47.43 -21.82 -7.72
N ARG A 413 -47.31 -21.92 -9.05
CA ARG A 413 -46.33 -21.14 -9.82
C ARG A 413 -46.59 -19.65 -9.72
N ASP A 414 -47.83 -19.20 -9.81
CA ASP A 414 -48.19 -17.79 -9.70
C ASP A 414 -47.89 -17.26 -8.28
N ALA A 415 -48.13 -18.07 -7.24
CA ALA A 415 -47.76 -17.74 -5.87
C ALA A 415 -46.23 -17.69 -5.64
N GLU A 416 -45.47 -18.60 -6.24
CA GLU A 416 -43.99 -18.59 -6.20
C GLU A 416 -43.41 -17.37 -6.93
N ILE A 417 -43.94 -17.04 -8.11
CA ILE A 417 -43.53 -15.85 -8.86
C ILE A 417 -43.81 -14.58 -8.05
N ALA A 418 -45.00 -14.44 -7.48
CA ALA A 418 -45.36 -13.30 -6.63
C ALA A 418 -44.47 -13.20 -5.38
N ALA A 419 -44.12 -14.33 -4.75
CA ALA A 419 -43.21 -14.36 -3.61
C ALA A 419 -41.78 -13.96 -3.97
N ASN A 420 -41.29 -14.40 -5.15
CA ASN A 420 -39.98 -14.03 -5.66
C ASN A 420 -39.91 -12.55 -6.02
N GLU A 421 -40.92 -12.01 -6.71
CA GLU A 421 -41.01 -10.58 -7.02
C GLU A 421 -41.05 -9.70 -5.75
N ALA A 422 -41.75 -10.14 -4.70
CA ALA A 422 -41.78 -9.43 -3.42
C ALA A 422 -40.41 -9.44 -2.73
N ASN A 423 -39.68 -10.56 -2.81
CA ASN A 423 -38.32 -10.68 -2.27
C ASN A 423 -37.32 -9.84 -3.06
N GLU A 424 -37.40 -9.82 -4.39
CA GLU A 424 -36.55 -8.97 -5.23
C GLU A 424 -36.83 -7.48 -5.00
N LYS A 425 -38.09 -7.07 -4.88
CA LYS A 425 -38.45 -5.68 -4.52
C LYS A 425 -37.89 -5.29 -3.16
N ARG A 426 -37.92 -6.19 -2.16
CA ARG A 426 -37.30 -5.96 -0.85
C ARG A 426 -35.79 -5.83 -0.92
N ARG A 427 -35.11 -6.69 -1.69
CA ARG A 427 -33.66 -6.59 -1.91
C ARG A 427 -33.29 -5.29 -2.60
N MET A 428 -33.97 -4.94 -3.69
CA MET A 428 -33.73 -3.67 -4.40
C MET A 428 -33.96 -2.45 -3.51
N ALA A 429 -35.00 -2.46 -2.66
CA ALA A 429 -35.24 -1.38 -1.71
C ALA A 429 -34.14 -1.27 -0.63
N GLN A 430 -33.64 -2.42 -0.15
CA GLN A 430 -32.53 -2.46 0.80
C GLN A 430 -31.21 -1.99 0.17
N ASP A 431 -30.92 -2.40 -1.06
CA ASP A 431 -29.74 -2.00 -1.81
C ASP A 431 -29.77 -0.50 -2.14
N LEU A 432 -30.94 0.03 -2.51
CA LEU A 432 -31.13 1.46 -2.73
C LEU A 432 -30.91 2.26 -1.45
N LEU A 433 -31.42 1.78 -0.31
CA LEU A 433 -31.21 2.43 0.99
C LEU A 433 -29.73 2.44 1.37
N LEU A 434 -29.04 1.30 1.21
CA LEU A 434 -27.60 1.18 1.45
C LEU A 434 -26.80 2.11 0.55
N ALA A 435 -27.12 2.16 -0.75
CA ALA A 435 -26.50 3.07 -1.70
C ALA A 435 -26.71 4.54 -1.29
N GLN A 436 -27.92 4.93 -0.91
CA GLN A 436 -28.20 6.29 -0.42
C GLN A 436 -27.43 6.64 0.86
N THR A 437 -27.32 5.72 1.81
CA THR A 437 -26.53 5.93 3.03
C THR A 437 -25.05 6.06 2.74
N ARG A 438 -24.53 5.28 1.77
CA ARG A 438 -23.14 5.33 1.36
C ARG A 438 -22.79 6.64 0.64
N ILE A 439 -23.66 7.07 -0.28
CA ILE A 439 -23.50 8.36 -0.99
C ILE A 439 -23.50 9.52 0.00
N LYS A 440 -24.45 9.58 0.94
CA LYS A 440 -24.46 10.63 1.97
C LYS A 440 -23.21 10.60 2.85
N GLY A 441 -22.75 9.42 3.24
CA GLY A 441 -21.50 9.28 4.00
C GLY A 441 -20.27 9.78 3.22
N GLU A 442 -20.19 9.46 1.93
CA GLU A 442 -19.11 9.94 1.04
C GLU A 442 -19.18 11.45 0.81
N GLU A 443 -20.38 12.03 0.68
CA GLU A 443 -20.59 13.49 0.59
C GLU A 443 -20.16 14.21 1.87
N ASP A 444 -20.52 13.69 3.05
CA ASP A 444 -20.12 14.26 4.34
C ASP A 444 -18.60 14.20 4.53
N ILE A 445 -17.96 13.10 4.11
CA ILE A 445 -16.49 12.97 4.16
C ILE A 445 -15.85 13.98 3.21
N ARG A 446 -16.31 14.10 1.96
CA ARG A 446 -15.80 15.12 1.02
C ARG A 446 -15.98 16.53 1.55
N GLN A 447 -17.12 16.87 2.13
CA GLN A 447 -17.34 18.20 2.68
C GLN A 447 -16.37 18.50 3.83
N ARG A 448 -16.09 17.52 4.69
CA ARG A 448 -15.10 17.66 5.77
C ARG A 448 -13.67 17.78 5.24
N GLU A 449 -13.32 17.04 4.20
CA GLU A 449 -12.01 17.14 3.55
C GLU A 449 -11.81 18.50 2.88
N ILE A 450 -12.82 18.99 2.13
CA ILE A 450 -12.79 20.32 1.50
C ILE A 450 -12.66 21.40 2.58
N ALA A 451 -13.45 21.34 3.66
CA ALA A 451 -13.36 22.30 4.75
C ALA A 451 -11.99 22.26 5.45
N ARG A 452 -11.41 21.07 5.63
CA ARG A 452 -10.07 20.89 6.18
C ARG A 452 -9.00 21.48 5.27
N GLN A 453 -9.10 21.25 3.96
CA GLN A 453 -8.17 21.83 2.98
C GLN A 453 -8.26 23.34 2.94
N GLN A 454 -9.47 23.91 2.90
CA GLN A 454 -9.67 25.36 2.95
C GLN A 454 -9.07 25.98 4.22
N ALA A 455 -9.25 25.35 5.37
CA ALA A 455 -8.66 25.83 6.62
C ALA A 455 -7.12 25.76 6.63
N LEU A 456 -6.55 24.75 5.97
CA LEU A 456 -5.09 24.62 5.82
C LEU A 456 -4.55 25.68 4.85
N ASP A 457 -5.21 25.88 3.72
CA ASP A 457 -4.83 26.88 2.71
C ASP A 457 -4.90 28.30 3.30
N GLU A 458 -5.96 28.63 4.04
CA GLU A 458 -6.08 29.92 4.74
C GLU A 458 -4.97 30.10 5.79
N ALA A 459 -4.66 29.06 6.57
CA ALA A 459 -3.58 29.11 7.54
C ALA A 459 -2.19 29.27 6.88
N GLU A 460 -1.96 28.62 5.74
CA GLU A 460 -0.71 28.73 4.99
C GLU A 460 -0.55 30.13 4.36
N ILE A 461 -1.61 30.68 3.77
CA ILE A 461 -1.61 32.03 3.23
C ILE A 461 -1.33 33.04 4.35
N ALA A 462 -2.02 32.93 5.49
CA ALA A 462 -1.79 33.80 6.64
C ALA A 462 -0.35 33.72 7.18
N ALA A 463 0.22 32.51 7.24
CA ALA A 463 1.61 32.30 7.63
C ALA A 463 2.60 32.94 6.64
N ARG A 464 2.38 32.77 5.33
CA ARG A 464 3.20 33.38 4.27
C ARG A 464 3.14 34.91 4.34
N GLU A 465 1.95 35.49 4.51
CA GLU A 465 1.79 36.94 4.66
C GLU A 465 2.48 37.47 5.92
N ALA A 466 2.43 36.74 7.04
CA ALA A 466 3.14 37.12 8.26
C ALA A 466 4.66 37.12 8.06
N VAL A 467 5.21 36.13 7.37
CA VAL A 467 6.64 36.04 7.04
C VAL A 467 7.05 37.18 6.09
N GLU A 468 6.27 37.44 5.04
CA GLU A 468 6.51 38.57 4.11
C GLU A 468 6.48 39.92 4.84
N ARG A 469 5.50 40.16 5.73
CA ARG A 469 5.45 41.38 6.54
C ARG A 469 6.68 41.53 7.43
N MET A 470 7.13 40.45 8.08
CA MET A 470 8.34 40.47 8.89
C MET A 470 9.58 40.76 8.06
N ARG A 471 9.68 40.18 6.85
CA ARG A 471 10.79 40.42 5.92
C ARG A 471 10.83 41.87 5.44
N ILE A 472 9.69 42.44 5.05
CA ILE A 472 9.58 43.84 4.63
C ILE A 472 9.98 44.78 5.78
N LEU A 473 9.54 44.50 7.01
CA LEU A 473 9.94 45.28 8.19
C LEU A 473 11.44 45.18 8.46
N GLN A 474 12.01 44.00 8.34
CA GLN A 474 13.45 43.78 8.51
C GLN A 474 14.26 44.50 7.43
N ASP A 475 13.85 44.40 6.17
CA ASP A 475 14.49 45.11 5.05
C ASP A 475 14.38 46.62 5.20
N ALA A 476 13.24 47.13 5.68
CA ALA A 476 13.07 48.54 6.00
C ALA A 476 14.04 48.99 7.11
N GLN A 477 14.17 48.22 8.20
CA GLN A 477 15.12 48.50 9.29
C GLN A 477 16.58 48.48 8.82
N ILE A 478 16.94 47.51 7.97
CA ILE A 478 18.29 47.43 7.39
C ILE A 478 18.55 48.64 6.47
N SER A 479 17.57 49.05 5.67
CA SER A 479 17.70 50.21 4.79
C SER A 479 17.87 51.50 5.59
N GLU A 480 17.11 51.67 6.68
CA GLU A 480 17.22 52.82 7.58
C GLU A 480 18.59 52.84 8.28
N ALA A 481 19.07 51.71 8.78
CA ALA A 481 20.40 51.58 9.37
C ALA A 481 21.51 51.91 8.38
N ARG A 482 21.41 51.47 7.11
CA ARG A 482 22.38 51.82 6.06
C ARG A 482 22.38 53.32 5.74
N ILE A 483 21.20 53.93 5.62
CA ILE A 483 21.10 55.38 5.36
C ILE A 483 21.68 56.19 6.53
N ALA A 484 21.43 55.76 7.77
CA ALA A 484 21.99 56.40 8.96
C ALA A 484 23.53 56.30 8.99
N GLU A 485 24.08 55.13 8.68
CA GLU A 485 25.53 54.93 8.61
C GLU A 485 26.16 55.74 7.47
N ASP A 486 25.56 55.75 6.27
CA ASP A 486 26.04 56.55 5.14
C ASP A 486 26.04 58.05 5.46
N ARG A 487 25.01 58.55 6.17
CA ARG A 487 24.99 59.94 6.65
C ARG A 487 26.13 60.21 7.64
N ARG A 488 26.32 59.31 8.60
CA ARG A 488 27.39 59.43 9.61
C ARG A 488 28.78 59.45 8.95
N VAL A 489 29.01 58.60 7.96
CA VAL A 489 30.27 58.58 7.20
C VAL A 489 30.47 59.90 6.45
N ARG A 490 29.42 60.42 5.77
CA ARG A 490 29.51 61.71 5.07
C ARG A 490 29.78 62.88 6.02
N GLU A 491 29.15 62.91 7.19
CA GLU A 491 29.42 63.92 8.22
C GLU A 491 30.89 63.86 8.66
N LEU A 492 31.40 62.67 8.97
CA LEU A 492 32.82 62.49 9.34
C LEU A 492 33.78 62.89 8.21
N GLU A 493 33.43 62.64 6.95
CA GLU A 493 34.22 63.07 5.79
C GLU A 493 34.21 64.60 5.62
N ILE A 494 33.06 65.26 5.85
CA ILE A 494 32.95 66.72 5.82
C ILE A 494 33.79 67.32 6.94
N ASP A 495 33.66 66.82 8.16
CA ASP A 495 34.45 67.27 9.32
C ASP A 495 35.94 67.11 9.08
N ARG A 496 36.34 65.95 8.51
CA ARG A 496 37.74 65.70 8.11
C ARG A 496 38.22 66.70 7.07
N LYS A 497 37.42 66.99 6.04
CA LYS A 497 37.79 67.97 5.00
C LYS A 497 37.92 69.37 5.58
N GLN A 498 36.98 69.79 6.42
CA GLN A 498 37.03 71.09 7.10
C GLN A 498 38.26 71.20 8.01
N ALA A 499 38.61 70.13 8.73
CA ALA A 499 39.82 70.10 9.56
C ALA A 499 41.10 70.21 8.71
N ILE A 500 41.15 69.56 7.55
CA ILE A 500 42.27 69.67 6.61
C ILE A 500 42.36 71.09 6.03
N GLU A 501 41.25 71.64 5.54
CA GLU A 501 41.21 73.00 4.99
C GLU A 501 41.61 74.04 6.05
N ALA A 502 41.12 73.91 7.29
CA ALA A 502 41.51 74.78 8.39
C ALA A 502 43.01 74.69 8.72
N ALA A 503 43.57 73.47 8.67
CA ALA A 503 45.01 73.26 8.88
C ALA A 503 45.86 73.84 7.73
N GLU A 504 45.39 73.73 6.48
CA GLU A 504 46.06 74.31 5.31
C GLU A 504 46.04 75.84 5.34
N ILE A 505 44.89 76.44 5.71
CA ILE A 505 44.78 77.90 5.90
C ILE A 505 45.73 78.37 7.01
N ALA A 506 45.71 77.71 8.17
CA ALA A 506 46.61 78.04 9.27
C ALA A 506 48.10 77.90 8.89
N ALA A 507 48.45 76.88 8.11
CA ALA A 507 49.81 76.71 7.59
C ALA A 507 50.18 77.82 6.61
N SER A 508 49.28 78.22 5.71
CA SER A 508 49.48 79.32 4.77
C SER A 508 49.67 80.66 5.50
N GLU A 509 48.83 80.95 6.50
CA GLU A 509 48.97 82.15 7.35
C GLU A 509 50.28 82.16 8.13
N ALA A 510 50.73 81.01 8.65
CA ALA A 510 52.02 80.88 9.32
C ALA A 510 53.19 81.16 8.36
N VAL A 511 53.14 80.64 7.14
CA VAL A 511 54.16 80.91 6.11
C VAL A 511 54.17 82.38 5.72
N GLU A 512 53.01 82.98 5.54
CA GLU A 512 52.87 84.38 5.14
C GLU A 512 53.33 85.34 6.25
N SER A 513 52.98 85.05 7.50
CA SER A 513 53.45 85.81 8.67
C SER A 513 54.98 85.71 8.83
N ALA A 514 55.57 84.53 8.60
CA ALA A 514 57.02 84.34 8.60
C ALA A 514 57.70 85.10 7.45
N ARG A 515 57.08 85.13 6.26
CA ARG A 515 57.55 85.91 5.10
C ARG A 515 57.56 87.42 5.41
N ILE A 516 56.47 87.95 5.92
CA ILE A 516 56.34 89.36 6.31
C ILE A 516 57.35 89.71 7.41
N ALA A 517 57.55 88.85 8.41
CA ALA A 517 58.54 89.06 9.45
C ALA A 517 59.96 89.12 8.88
N ARG A 518 60.30 88.23 7.94
CA ARG A 518 61.59 88.23 7.24
C ARG A 518 61.78 89.49 6.39
N GLU A 519 60.77 89.92 5.64
CA GLU A 519 60.82 91.16 4.86
C GLU A 519 61.00 92.40 5.74
N LYS A 520 60.30 92.47 6.88
CA LYS A 520 60.49 93.53 7.88
C LYS A 520 61.90 93.54 8.45
N GLN A 521 62.46 92.36 8.75
CA GLN A 521 63.82 92.26 9.25
C GLN A 521 64.84 92.73 8.21
N ILE A 522 64.66 92.34 6.94
CA ILE A 522 65.51 92.82 5.83
C ILE A 522 65.39 94.34 5.69
N ALA A 523 64.17 94.88 5.71
CA ALA A 523 63.94 96.32 5.64
C ALA A 523 64.60 97.07 6.81
N ALA A 524 64.49 96.55 8.05
CA ALA A 524 65.13 97.11 9.22
C ALA A 524 66.66 97.12 9.08
N THR A 525 67.27 96.00 8.66
CA THR A 525 68.72 95.93 8.42
C THR A 525 69.18 96.88 7.32
N ARG A 526 68.34 97.12 6.30
CA ARG A 526 68.63 98.07 5.23
C ARG A 526 68.57 99.52 5.71
N ILE A 527 67.56 99.87 6.50
CA ILE A 527 67.44 101.20 7.13
C ILE A 527 68.63 101.47 8.07
N GLU A 528 69.05 100.48 8.85
CA GLU A 528 70.22 100.59 9.72
C GLU A 528 71.51 100.81 8.91
N ALA A 529 71.72 100.04 7.84
CA ALA A 529 72.87 100.20 6.95
C ALA A 529 72.87 101.56 6.22
N ASP A 530 71.71 102.03 5.75
CA ASP A 530 71.56 103.34 5.11
C ASP A 530 71.79 104.48 6.12
N GLY A 531 71.35 104.30 7.38
CA GLY A 531 71.61 105.21 8.49
C GLY A 531 73.10 105.31 8.87
N GLU A 532 73.79 104.16 8.95
CA GLU A 532 75.25 104.14 9.14
C GLU A 532 75.97 104.84 7.99
N THR A 533 75.56 104.58 6.75
CA THR A 533 76.16 105.21 5.57
C THR A 533 75.96 106.72 5.60
N SER A 534 74.74 107.18 5.89
CA SER A 534 74.41 108.60 6.03
C SER A 534 75.21 109.26 7.16
N SER A 535 75.38 108.58 8.31
CA SER A 535 76.19 109.09 9.43
C SER A 535 77.67 109.24 9.07
N ARG A 536 78.22 108.29 8.30
CA ARG A 536 79.59 108.37 7.76
C ARG A 536 79.73 109.50 6.77
N GLU A 537 78.73 109.74 5.93
CA GLU A 537 78.74 110.87 4.99
C GLU A 537 78.63 112.23 5.68
N ILE A 538 77.79 112.34 6.72
CA ILE A 538 77.69 113.56 7.54
C ILE A 538 79.03 113.82 8.24
N ALA A 539 79.63 112.80 8.86
CA ALA A 539 80.94 112.94 9.51
C ALA A 539 82.05 113.32 8.50
N ARG A 540 82.04 112.74 7.30
CA ARG A 540 82.95 113.12 6.21
C ARG A 540 82.74 114.57 5.79
N ASN A 541 81.50 115.01 5.61
CA ASN A 541 81.20 116.38 5.19
C ASN A 541 81.55 117.39 6.29
N GLN A 542 81.29 117.08 7.55
CA GLN A 542 81.74 117.90 8.70
C GLN A 542 83.26 118.02 8.74
N ALA A 543 83.99 116.92 8.54
CA ALA A 543 85.46 116.97 8.47
C ALA A 543 85.96 117.82 7.28
N ILE A 544 85.26 117.79 6.15
CA ILE A 544 85.56 118.63 4.97
C ILE A 544 85.28 120.10 5.28
N ASP A 545 84.14 120.40 5.93
CA ASP A 545 83.76 121.77 6.29
C ASP A 545 84.69 122.35 7.36
N GLU A 546 85.08 121.57 8.37
CA GLU A 546 86.11 121.94 9.35
C GLU A 546 87.46 122.20 8.68
N ALA A 547 87.86 121.35 7.73
CA ALA A 547 89.09 121.56 6.95
C ALA A 547 89.02 122.82 6.07
N ARG A 548 87.84 123.15 5.51
CA ARG A 548 87.62 124.39 4.75
C ARG A 548 87.67 125.62 5.63
N VAL A 549 87.00 125.61 6.79
CA VAL A 549 87.04 126.71 7.75
C VAL A 549 88.47 126.93 8.24
N ALA A 550 89.20 125.86 8.58
CA ALA A 550 90.61 125.96 8.97
C ALA A 550 91.49 126.52 7.84
N ALA A 551 91.22 126.17 6.57
CA ALA A 551 91.91 126.72 5.42
C ALA A 551 91.59 128.21 5.21
N ASP A 552 90.33 128.62 5.32
CA ASP A 552 89.89 130.01 5.20
C ASP A 552 90.44 130.87 6.35
N GLU A 553 90.46 130.35 7.58
CA GLU A 553 91.11 130.98 8.73
C GLU A 553 92.63 131.14 8.50
N ALA A 554 93.30 130.12 7.95
CA ALA A 554 94.72 130.23 7.60
C ALA A 554 94.97 131.29 6.52
N VAL A 555 94.08 131.40 5.52
CA VAL A 555 94.14 132.45 4.48
C VAL A 555 93.91 133.83 5.08
N GLU A 556 92.93 134.01 5.97
CA GLU A 556 92.71 135.32 6.61
C GLU A 556 93.81 135.67 7.62
N GLN A 557 94.38 134.70 8.34
CA GLN A 557 95.57 134.94 9.16
C GLN A 557 96.77 135.38 8.30
N ALA A 558 96.97 134.76 7.13
CA ALA A 558 97.99 135.17 6.18
C ALA A 558 97.71 136.58 5.61
N ARG A 559 96.44 136.92 5.35
CA ARG A 559 96.02 138.25 4.86
C ARG A 559 96.18 139.34 5.92
N ILE A 560 95.87 139.05 7.18
CA ILE A 560 96.09 139.94 8.33
C ILE A 560 97.59 140.13 8.57
N ALA A 561 98.40 139.08 8.48
CA ALA A 561 99.86 139.17 8.56
C ALA A 561 100.43 140.03 7.42
N GLN A 562 99.91 139.89 6.19
CA GLN A 562 100.30 140.72 5.05
C GLN A 562 99.89 142.18 5.24
N LYS A 563 98.69 142.47 5.75
CA LYS A 563 98.26 143.83 6.10
C LYS A 563 99.15 144.45 7.18
N ARG A 564 99.50 143.70 8.22
CA ARG A 564 100.42 144.15 9.28
C ARG A 564 101.83 144.41 8.74
N ALA A 565 102.31 143.61 7.79
CA ALA A 565 103.58 143.85 7.12
C ALA A 565 103.56 145.12 6.26
N LEU A 566 102.48 145.35 5.49
CA LEU A 566 102.28 146.57 4.70
C LEU A 566 102.08 147.83 5.58
N GLU A 567 101.41 147.72 6.72
CA GLU A 567 101.31 148.81 7.70
C GLU A 567 102.65 149.09 8.38
N ALA A 568 103.46 148.06 8.67
CA ALA A 568 104.82 148.22 9.18
C ALA A 568 105.75 148.88 8.14
N GLU A 569 105.63 148.55 6.86
CA GLU A 569 106.34 149.25 5.76
C GLU A 569 105.87 150.70 5.58
N ARG A 570 104.58 150.98 5.76
CA ARG A 570 104.05 152.37 5.73
C ARG A 570 104.54 153.22 6.90
N ILE A 571 104.66 152.64 8.10
CA ILE A 571 105.17 153.34 9.28
C ILE A 571 106.69 153.56 9.19
N ALA A 572 107.43 152.70 8.48
CA ALA A 572 108.86 152.89 8.19
C ALA A 572 109.12 153.95 7.11
N ALA A 573 108.17 154.22 6.21
CA ALA A 573 108.29 155.24 5.16
C ALA A 573 108.02 156.69 5.62
N ASP A 574 107.42 156.89 6.81
CA ASP A 574 107.07 158.22 7.35
C ASP A 574 108.09 158.76 8.40
N GLN A 575 109.27 158.11 8.57
CA GLN A 575 110.32 158.51 9.52
C GLN A 575 111.70 158.82 8.92
N GLU A 576 111.81 159.08 7.61
CA GLU A 576 112.99 159.76 7.04
C GLU A 576 112.56 161.06 6.29
N VAL A 577 112.30 162.10 7.08
CA VAL A 577 112.58 163.51 6.77
C VAL A 577 113.21 164.15 8.00
#